data_AF-A0A6P2D7C6-F1
#
_entry.id   AF-A0A6P2D7C6-F1
#
_cell.length_a   1.000
_cell.length_b   1.000
_cell.length_c   1.000
_cell.angle_alpha   90.00
_cell.angle_beta   90.00
_cell.angle_gamma   90.00
#
_symmetry.space_group_name_H-M   'P 1'
#
loop_
_entity.id
_entity.type
_entity.pdbx_description
1 polymer ?
#
loop_
_entity_poly.entity_id
_entity_poly.type
_entity_poly.pdbx_seq_one_letter_code
_entity_poly.pdbx_strand_id
1 'polypeptide(L)'
;MGRTSQSAKPIVQQLVDASRANTDRYHLDAKLFDPVYANARQLLSDRRRDRVESPMPCHADFVSAFVDGRSFLGDEGEVLTVAVREVGRLVVTSGRIVVCDPNYGSGHEPLARSVPVGTYPVLLSSANDRIACAMLRIRDIEPVLWEMAVWPGQNPADLEGDQFYGYGVDAGTGAFLDADQNQYLDKLADEALFDGTRIPGDPFSGEWAERVLAEKTGGNLIAFSSGYGDGRYPSYWGLDERGDAVCLVTDFGLLVDHPGVSFSLTGAFCRPPGEVRHRALELADLVMEIIPGQSADRSIIVGFLGPKADSANASFEDDSGEQIDSGYTDINVSGSHGELSYSYREHVLSPKVTEQDRAEIRLRVYVALPACPMPVARPTGSSPPT
;
A
#
# COMPACT_ATOMS: atom_id res chain seq x y z
N MET A 1 -9.72 32.55 -29.17
CA MET A 1 -8.63 31.98 -29.99
C MET A 1 -8.23 30.67 -29.34
N GLY A 2 -8.57 29.54 -29.97
CA GLY A 2 -8.28 28.22 -29.43
C GLY A 2 -6.77 28.00 -29.41
N ARG A 3 -6.22 27.70 -28.22
CA ARG A 3 -4.91 27.07 -28.14
C ARG A 3 -5.10 25.64 -28.63
N THR A 4 -4.74 25.40 -29.88
CA THR A 4 -4.41 24.06 -30.35
C THR A 4 -3.27 23.56 -29.48
N SER A 5 -3.55 22.67 -28.52
CA SER A 5 -2.50 21.91 -27.86
C SER A 5 -1.91 20.98 -28.92
N GLN A 6 -0.82 21.40 -29.55
CA GLN A 6 0.12 20.42 -30.08
C GLN A 6 0.46 19.53 -28.89
N SER A 7 0.16 18.23 -28.96
CA SER A 7 0.53 17.33 -27.88
C SER A 7 2.06 17.42 -27.78
N ALA A 8 2.55 17.93 -26.65
CA ALA A 8 3.98 17.97 -26.42
C ALA A 8 4.51 16.54 -26.51
N LYS A 9 5.68 16.34 -27.11
CA LYS A 9 6.33 15.02 -27.15
C LYS A 9 6.43 14.47 -25.72
N PRO A 10 6.26 13.15 -25.50
CA PRO A 10 6.52 12.52 -24.20
C PRO A 10 7.91 12.88 -23.66
N ILE A 11 8.06 12.99 -22.35
CA ILE A 11 9.33 13.43 -21.74
C ILE A 11 10.45 12.44 -22.03
N VAL A 12 10.16 11.14 -22.01
CA VAL A 12 11.11 10.08 -22.37
C VAL A 12 11.57 10.25 -23.83
N GLN A 13 10.66 10.61 -24.74
CA GLN A 13 11.05 10.87 -26.13
C GLN A 13 11.98 12.09 -26.25
N GLN A 14 11.74 13.15 -25.46
CA GLN A 14 12.61 14.33 -25.43
C GLN A 14 14.00 13.97 -24.88
N LEU A 15 14.07 13.12 -23.83
CA LEU A 15 15.34 12.63 -23.26
C LEU A 15 16.12 11.77 -24.26
N VAL A 16 15.44 10.90 -25.00
CA VAL A 16 16.05 10.07 -26.06
C VAL A 16 16.60 10.96 -27.18
N ASP A 17 15.83 11.95 -27.63
CA ASP A 17 16.25 12.89 -28.68
C ASP A 17 17.49 13.69 -28.22
N ALA A 18 17.49 14.17 -26.97
CA ALA A 18 18.63 14.90 -26.36
C ALA A 18 19.87 14.01 -26.23
N SER A 19 19.71 12.75 -25.79
CA SER A 19 20.81 11.79 -25.69
C SER A 19 21.42 11.47 -27.05
N ARG A 20 20.61 11.29 -28.09
CA ARG A 20 21.10 11.07 -29.46
C ARG A 20 21.84 12.28 -30.04
N ALA A 21 21.43 13.48 -29.66
CA ALA A 21 22.11 14.72 -30.05
C ALA A 21 23.42 14.95 -29.28
N ASN A 22 23.64 14.25 -28.16
CA ASN A 22 24.86 14.36 -27.39
C ASN A 22 26.01 13.64 -28.11
N THR A 23 27.01 14.40 -28.55
CA THR A 23 28.19 13.87 -29.25
C THR A 23 29.27 13.36 -28.29
N ASP A 24 29.22 13.75 -27.01
CA ASP A 24 30.16 13.28 -25.99
C ASP A 24 29.57 12.10 -25.22
N ARG A 25 30.22 10.93 -25.35
CA ARG A 25 29.75 9.68 -24.75
C ARG A 25 30.08 9.58 -23.26
N TYR A 26 30.96 10.43 -22.74
CA TYR A 26 31.45 10.37 -21.36
C TYR A 26 30.94 11.54 -20.50
N HIS A 27 30.50 12.63 -21.13
CA HIS A 27 29.93 13.78 -20.44
C HIS A 27 28.54 14.11 -20.98
N LEU A 28 27.60 14.34 -20.07
CA LEU A 28 26.26 14.81 -20.40
C LEU A 28 26.31 16.32 -20.65
N ASP A 29 26.07 16.76 -21.88
CA ASP A 29 25.92 18.20 -22.17
C ASP A 29 24.60 18.71 -21.57
N ALA A 30 24.70 19.38 -20.42
CA ALA A 30 23.56 19.93 -19.70
C ALA A 30 22.63 20.77 -20.59
N LYS A 31 23.15 21.48 -21.60
CA LYS A 31 22.34 22.33 -22.48
C LYS A 31 21.30 21.54 -23.29
N LEU A 32 21.57 20.27 -23.59
CA LEU A 32 20.64 19.40 -24.30
C LEU A 32 19.52 18.89 -23.39
N PHE A 33 19.78 18.77 -22.08
CA PHE A 33 18.86 18.18 -21.11
C PHE A 33 18.12 19.22 -20.25
N ASP A 34 18.65 20.44 -20.06
CA ASP A 34 18.05 21.50 -19.23
C ASP A 34 16.57 21.77 -19.57
N PRO A 35 16.16 21.91 -20.85
CA PRO A 35 14.74 22.12 -21.18
C PRO A 35 13.87 20.91 -20.80
N VAL A 36 14.42 19.70 -20.92
CA VAL A 36 13.71 18.46 -20.61
C VAL A 36 13.49 18.32 -19.10
N TYR A 37 14.50 18.67 -18.29
CA TYR A 37 14.37 18.67 -16.83
C TYR A 37 13.40 19.73 -16.31
N ALA A 38 13.32 20.90 -16.94
CA ALA A 38 12.35 21.93 -16.57
C ALA A 38 10.90 21.42 -16.78
N ASN A 39 10.63 20.76 -17.91
CA ASN A 39 9.33 20.14 -18.19
C ASN A 39 9.01 19.01 -17.21
N ALA A 40 10.00 18.16 -16.91
CA ALA A 40 9.89 17.08 -15.92
C ALA A 40 9.52 17.59 -14.52
N ARG A 41 10.19 18.64 -14.04
CA ARG A 41 9.89 19.27 -12.75
C ARG A 41 8.48 19.83 -12.72
N GLN A 42 8.04 20.47 -13.80
CA GLN A 42 6.69 21.01 -13.89
C GLN A 42 5.66 19.88 -13.81
N LEU A 43 5.83 18.79 -14.58
CA LEU A 43 4.91 17.64 -14.58
C LEU A 43 4.82 16.98 -13.19
N LEU A 44 5.95 16.75 -12.52
CA LEU A 44 5.98 16.20 -11.17
C LEU A 44 5.36 17.17 -10.16
N SER A 45 5.60 18.48 -10.28
CA SER A 45 4.98 19.49 -9.43
C SER A 45 3.47 19.59 -9.64
N ASP A 46 2.99 19.39 -10.87
CA ASP A 46 1.56 19.35 -11.19
C ASP A 46 0.95 18.08 -10.58
N ARG A 47 1.59 16.92 -10.73
CA ARG A 47 1.16 15.67 -10.08
C ARG A 47 1.15 15.73 -8.56
N ARG A 48 2.15 16.36 -7.94
CA ARG A 48 2.17 16.54 -6.48
C ARG A 48 1.01 17.43 -6.04
N ARG A 49 0.63 18.44 -6.83
CA ARG A 49 -0.59 19.23 -6.57
C ARG A 49 -1.85 18.38 -6.75
N ASP A 50 -1.98 17.65 -7.86
CA ASP A 50 -3.11 16.75 -8.12
C ASP A 50 -3.24 15.66 -7.04
N ARG A 51 -2.12 15.15 -6.49
CA ARG A 51 -2.07 14.18 -5.38
C ARG A 51 -2.52 14.80 -4.05
N VAL A 52 -2.14 16.05 -3.78
CA VAL A 52 -2.64 16.79 -2.62
C VAL A 52 -4.16 17.02 -2.74
N GLU A 53 -4.68 17.10 -3.97
CA GLU A 53 -6.09 17.32 -4.28
C GLU A 53 -6.91 16.01 -4.47
N SER A 54 -6.28 14.83 -4.58
CA SER A 54 -6.95 13.54 -4.83
C SER A 54 -6.70 12.52 -3.71
N PRO A 55 -7.74 11.88 -3.14
CA PRO A 55 -7.54 10.90 -2.09
C PRO A 55 -6.91 9.59 -2.56
N MET A 56 -5.88 9.13 -1.84
CA MET A 56 -5.35 7.78 -2.02
C MET A 56 -6.11 6.82 -1.10
N PRO A 57 -6.79 5.79 -1.62
CA PRO A 57 -7.22 4.68 -0.78
C PRO A 57 -5.99 3.79 -0.57
N CYS A 58 -5.17 4.05 0.46
CA CYS A 58 -3.92 3.32 0.69
C CYS A 58 -3.83 2.61 2.03
N HIS A 59 -4.52 1.48 2.15
CA HIS A 59 -4.21 0.51 3.20
C HIS A 59 -2.94 -0.30 2.87
N ALA A 60 -2.34 -0.91 3.90
CA ALA A 60 -1.24 -1.87 3.77
C ALA A 60 -1.63 -3.13 2.99
N ASP A 61 -0.65 -3.94 2.55
CA ASP A 61 -0.92 -5.29 2.03
C ASP A 61 -1.39 -6.20 3.18
N PHE A 62 -2.70 -6.23 3.40
CA PHE A 62 -3.30 -7.03 4.46
C PHE A 62 -3.14 -8.53 4.23
N VAL A 63 -2.99 -9.03 3.00
CA VAL A 63 -2.72 -10.46 2.80
C VAL A 63 -1.37 -10.80 3.42
N SER A 64 -0.34 -9.99 3.12
CA SER A 64 0.99 -10.17 3.73
C SER A 64 1.04 -9.83 5.22
N ALA A 65 0.22 -8.88 5.69
CA ALA A 65 0.20 -8.47 7.10
C ALA A 65 -0.32 -9.57 8.04
N PHE A 66 -0.98 -10.61 7.53
CA PHE A 66 -1.42 -11.77 8.31
C PHE A 66 -0.63 -13.05 7.97
N VAL A 67 0.62 -12.90 7.49
CA VAL A 67 1.58 -14.00 7.32
C VAL A 67 2.81 -13.78 8.22
N ASP A 68 3.09 -14.75 9.09
CA ASP A 68 4.23 -14.72 10.01
C ASP A 68 5.57 -14.49 9.29
N GLY A 69 6.39 -13.61 9.86
CA GLY A 69 7.74 -13.32 9.39
C GLY A 69 7.82 -12.38 8.18
N ARG A 70 6.69 -11.86 7.68
CA ARG A 70 6.69 -10.85 6.62
C ARG A 70 7.27 -9.54 7.13
N SER A 71 8.01 -8.87 6.26
CA SER A 71 8.64 -7.59 6.56
C SER A 71 7.90 -6.44 5.90
N PHE A 72 7.74 -5.36 6.65
CA PHE A 72 7.17 -4.08 6.24
C PHE A 72 8.16 -2.98 6.63
N LEU A 73 8.01 -1.78 6.09
CA LEU A 73 8.53 -0.57 6.68
C LEU A 73 7.57 -0.03 7.74
N GLY A 74 8.08 0.62 8.76
CA GLY A 74 7.31 1.54 9.59
C GLY A 74 7.28 2.94 8.99
N ASP A 75 6.53 3.83 9.64
CA ASP A 75 6.43 5.24 9.30
C ASP A 75 7.74 6.02 9.52
N GLU A 76 8.60 5.55 10.43
CA GLU A 76 9.96 6.10 10.62
C GLU A 76 11.00 5.47 9.66
N GLY A 77 10.57 4.54 8.80
CA GLY A 77 11.42 3.89 7.81
C GLY A 77 12.27 2.73 8.36
N GLU A 78 11.94 2.24 9.55
CA GLU A 78 12.47 1.02 10.16
C GLU A 78 11.85 -0.23 9.51
N VAL A 79 12.56 -1.36 9.53
CA VAL A 79 12.00 -2.63 9.06
C VAL A 79 11.25 -3.31 10.20
N LEU A 80 9.96 -3.48 10.02
CA LEU A 80 9.04 -4.16 10.91
C LEU A 80 8.87 -5.61 10.45
N THR A 81 9.07 -6.58 11.35
CA THR A 81 8.73 -7.98 11.06
C THR A 81 7.44 -8.32 11.79
N VAL A 82 6.49 -8.88 11.04
CA VAL A 82 5.17 -9.20 11.54
C VAL A 82 5.14 -10.58 12.19
N ALA A 83 4.55 -10.66 13.37
CA ALA A 83 4.06 -11.89 13.98
C ALA A 83 2.53 -11.90 13.95
N VAL A 84 1.90 -13.06 13.90
CA VAL A 84 0.46 -13.24 13.71
C VAL A 84 -0.05 -14.26 14.70
N ARG A 85 -1.22 -14.00 15.29
CA ARG A 85 -1.86 -14.93 16.23
C ARG A 85 -3.38 -14.88 16.11
N GLU A 86 -4.02 -16.05 16.11
CA GLU A 86 -5.44 -16.14 16.42
C GLU A 86 -5.64 -15.92 17.92
N VAL A 87 -6.36 -14.87 18.29
CA VAL A 87 -6.51 -14.42 19.68
C VAL A 87 -7.90 -14.70 20.24
N GLY A 88 -8.83 -15.27 19.51
CA GLY A 88 -10.16 -15.54 20.03
C GLY A 88 -11.18 -15.68 18.92
N ARG A 89 -12.45 -15.88 19.28
CA ARG A 89 -13.50 -16.05 18.28
C ARG A 89 -14.71 -15.20 18.60
N LEU A 90 -15.07 -14.31 17.69
CA LEU A 90 -16.24 -13.45 17.83
C LEU A 90 -17.53 -14.23 17.52
N VAL A 91 -18.50 -14.14 18.42
CA VAL A 91 -19.85 -14.69 18.25
C VAL A 91 -20.74 -13.62 17.60
N VAL A 92 -21.16 -13.88 16.37
CA VAL A 92 -21.97 -12.99 15.54
C VAL A 92 -23.40 -13.51 15.50
N THR A 93 -24.32 -12.86 16.22
CA THR A 93 -25.72 -13.27 16.38
C THR A 93 -26.69 -12.57 15.42
N SER A 94 -26.43 -11.31 15.07
CA SER A 94 -27.26 -10.54 14.14
C SER A 94 -26.67 -10.43 12.73
N GLY A 95 -25.38 -10.70 12.57
CA GLY A 95 -24.66 -10.50 11.31
C GLY A 95 -24.20 -9.06 11.10
N ARG A 96 -24.46 -8.16 12.06
CA ARG A 96 -24.06 -6.74 11.98
C ARG A 96 -22.88 -6.49 12.90
N ILE A 97 -21.74 -6.16 12.31
CA ILE A 97 -20.48 -5.96 13.05
C ILE A 97 -20.38 -4.50 13.49
N VAL A 98 -19.97 -4.31 14.75
CA VAL A 98 -19.59 -3.03 15.32
C VAL A 98 -18.07 -3.04 15.50
N VAL A 99 -17.45 -1.92 15.12
CA VAL A 99 -16.06 -1.58 15.44
C VAL A 99 -16.07 -0.33 16.31
N CYS A 100 -15.42 -0.37 17.46
CA CYS A 100 -15.46 0.73 18.43
C CYS A 100 -14.29 0.71 19.41
N ASP A 101 -14.20 1.76 20.22
CA ASP A 101 -13.55 1.69 21.52
C ASP A 101 -14.58 1.25 22.58
N PRO A 102 -14.42 0.07 23.18
CA PRO A 102 -15.39 -0.47 24.13
C PRO A 102 -15.44 0.28 25.47
N ASN A 103 -14.51 1.20 25.74
CA ASN A 103 -14.51 1.99 26.99
C ASN A 103 -15.45 3.21 26.95
N TYR A 104 -15.96 3.58 25.77
CA TYR A 104 -16.74 4.81 25.58
C TYR A 104 -18.26 4.58 25.48
N GLY A 105 -18.74 3.65 26.30
CA GLY A 105 -20.16 3.37 26.50
C GLY A 105 -20.81 2.53 25.40
N SER A 106 -22.10 2.31 25.54
CA SER A 106 -22.91 1.58 24.55
C SER A 106 -23.50 2.48 23.45
N GLY A 107 -24.03 1.84 22.40
CA GLY A 107 -24.82 2.53 21.37
C GLY A 107 -24.07 2.86 20.09
N HIS A 108 -22.90 2.25 19.85
CA HIS A 108 -22.16 2.40 18.60
C HIS A 108 -22.95 1.89 17.38
N GLU A 109 -22.96 2.65 16.30
CA GLU A 109 -23.64 2.21 15.08
C GLU A 109 -22.88 1.05 14.41
N PRO A 110 -23.54 -0.01 13.94
CA PRO A 110 -22.87 -1.07 13.19
C PRO A 110 -22.46 -0.61 11.79
N LEU A 111 -21.46 -1.27 11.23
CA LEU A 111 -21.05 -1.09 9.84
C LEU A 111 -22.19 -1.44 8.88
N ALA A 112 -22.23 -0.78 7.72
CA ALA A 112 -23.32 -0.90 6.75
C ALA A 112 -23.44 -2.31 6.15
N ARG A 113 -22.31 -3.02 5.99
CA ARG A 113 -22.28 -4.37 5.44
C ARG A 113 -22.55 -5.40 6.53
N SER A 114 -23.43 -6.36 6.24
CA SER A 114 -23.69 -7.51 7.11
C SER A 114 -22.91 -8.75 6.66
N VAL A 115 -22.65 -9.65 7.60
CA VAL A 115 -22.01 -10.95 7.41
C VAL A 115 -22.94 -12.08 7.86
N PRO A 116 -22.70 -13.35 7.47
CA PRO A 116 -23.48 -14.46 7.99
C PRO A 116 -23.35 -14.59 9.52
N VAL A 117 -24.41 -15.09 10.15
CA VAL A 117 -24.40 -15.45 11.59
C VAL A 117 -23.47 -16.63 11.80
N GLY A 118 -22.66 -16.58 12.85
CA GLY A 118 -21.66 -17.62 13.11
C GLY A 118 -20.66 -17.23 14.19
N THR A 119 -19.58 -18.02 14.29
CA THR A 119 -18.49 -17.76 15.23
C THR A 119 -17.17 -17.77 14.47
N TYR A 120 -16.48 -16.62 14.45
CA TYR A 120 -15.39 -16.36 13.52
C TYR A 120 -14.10 -16.04 14.25
N PRO A 121 -12.94 -16.59 13.83
CA PRO A 121 -11.68 -16.27 14.46
C PRO A 121 -11.30 -14.80 14.25
N VAL A 122 -10.72 -14.22 15.29
CA VAL A 122 -10.03 -12.93 15.23
C VAL A 122 -8.54 -13.19 15.25
N LEU A 123 -7.85 -12.68 14.24
CA LEU A 123 -6.40 -12.71 14.12
C LEU A 123 -5.85 -11.32 14.39
N LEU A 124 -4.73 -11.23 15.10
CA LEU A 124 -3.96 -10.01 15.23
C LEU A 124 -2.63 -10.19 14.52
N SER A 125 -2.20 -9.15 13.83
CA SER A 125 -0.81 -8.99 13.43
C SER A 125 -0.13 -8.02 14.38
N SER A 126 1.11 -8.32 14.76
CA SER A 126 1.94 -7.48 15.60
C SER A 126 3.26 -7.17 14.94
N ALA A 127 3.70 -5.93 15.08
CA ALA A 127 5.02 -5.47 14.66
C ALA A 127 5.59 -4.55 15.75
N ASN A 128 6.87 -4.75 16.10
CA ASN A 128 7.58 -3.94 17.10
C ASN A 128 6.80 -3.85 18.43
N ASP A 129 6.35 -5.00 18.94
CA ASP A 129 5.56 -5.17 20.18
C ASP A 129 4.25 -4.37 20.25
N ARG A 130 3.69 -4.01 19.08
CA ARG A 130 2.39 -3.33 18.94
C ARG A 130 1.48 -4.10 18.01
N ILE A 131 0.17 -4.00 18.21
CA ILE A 131 -0.81 -4.57 17.28
C ILE A 131 -0.88 -3.66 16.04
N ALA A 132 -0.57 -4.23 14.88
CA ALA A 132 -0.49 -3.52 13.61
C ALA A 132 -1.82 -3.58 12.84
N CYS A 133 -2.46 -4.74 12.82
CA CYS A 133 -3.79 -4.93 12.25
C CYS A 133 -4.60 -5.94 13.08
N ALA A 134 -5.92 -5.82 13.03
CA ALA A 134 -6.86 -6.80 13.58
C ALA A 134 -7.80 -7.30 12.49
N MET A 135 -7.94 -8.62 12.34
CA MET A 135 -8.78 -9.24 11.31
C MET A 135 -9.86 -10.12 11.93
N LEU A 136 -11.11 -9.87 11.57
CA LEU A 136 -12.20 -10.83 11.73
C LEU A 136 -12.29 -11.67 10.44
N ARG A 137 -11.90 -12.95 10.50
CA ARG A 137 -11.92 -13.84 9.32
C ARG A 137 -13.25 -14.59 9.22
N ILE A 138 -14.06 -14.23 8.23
CA ILE A 138 -15.40 -14.79 7.98
C ILE A 138 -15.32 -16.09 7.17
N ARG A 139 -14.44 -16.14 6.16
CA ARG A 139 -14.17 -17.31 5.32
C ARG A 139 -12.65 -17.51 5.22
N ASP A 140 -12.22 -18.76 5.07
CA ASP A 140 -10.80 -19.11 4.91
C ASP A 140 -10.39 -19.13 3.44
N ILE A 141 -10.52 -17.96 2.80
CA ILE A 141 -10.12 -17.71 1.40
C ILE A 141 -9.52 -16.31 1.30
N GLU A 142 -8.61 -16.12 0.35
CA GLU A 142 -7.95 -14.83 0.13
C GLU A 142 -8.90 -13.82 -0.54
N PRO A 143 -8.97 -12.56 -0.06
CA PRO A 143 -9.77 -11.53 -0.70
C PRO A 143 -9.15 -11.08 -2.02
N VAL A 144 -10.00 -10.86 -3.02
CA VAL A 144 -9.59 -10.34 -4.35
C VAL A 144 -9.83 -8.84 -4.51
N LEU A 145 -10.62 -8.25 -3.61
CA LEU A 145 -10.94 -6.82 -3.57
C LEU A 145 -11.00 -6.33 -2.12
N TRP A 146 -10.58 -5.09 -1.90
CA TRP A 146 -10.68 -4.41 -0.61
C TRP A 146 -11.57 -3.17 -0.75
N GLU A 147 -12.52 -3.02 0.16
CA GLU A 147 -13.40 -1.85 0.26
C GLU A 147 -13.33 -1.26 1.67
N MET A 148 -13.30 0.07 1.79
CA MET A 148 -13.41 0.72 3.11
C MET A 148 -14.73 0.34 3.77
N ALA A 149 -14.67 -0.10 5.02
CA ALA A 149 -15.84 -0.37 5.83
C ALA A 149 -16.41 0.96 6.34
N VAL A 150 -17.66 1.22 5.97
CA VAL A 150 -18.36 2.47 6.30
C VAL A 150 -19.63 2.21 7.10
N TRP A 151 -20.13 3.24 7.74
CA TRP A 151 -21.42 3.25 8.42
C TRP A 151 -22.55 3.63 7.45
N PRO A 152 -23.82 3.30 7.77
CA PRO A 152 -24.96 3.70 6.95
C PRO A 152 -24.96 5.20 6.60
N GLY A 153 -25.13 5.51 5.31
CA GLY A 153 -25.17 6.88 4.82
C GLY A 153 -23.80 7.52 4.54
N GLN A 154 -22.69 6.84 4.82
CA GLN A 154 -21.36 7.29 4.40
C GLN A 154 -20.99 6.69 3.05
N ASN A 155 -20.26 7.48 2.25
CA ASN A 155 -19.82 7.09 0.92
C ASN A 155 -18.33 7.42 0.78
N PRO A 156 -17.45 6.41 0.58
CA PRO A 156 -16.02 6.66 0.40
C PRO A 156 -15.68 7.62 -0.75
N ALA A 157 -16.57 7.79 -1.74
CA ALA A 157 -16.36 8.74 -2.83
C ALA A 157 -16.51 10.22 -2.40
N ASP A 158 -17.00 10.48 -1.18
CA ASP A 158 -17.12 11.82 -0.61
C ASP A 158 -15.84 12.26 0.13
N LEU A 159 -14.88 11.34 0.32
CA LEU A 159 -13.59 11.61 0.95
C LEU A 159 -12.66 12.34 -0.03
N GLU A 160 -11.78 13.20 0.49
CA GLU A 160 -10.72 13.90 -0.26
C GLU A 160 -9.34 13.63 0.38
N GLY A 161 -8.26 13.63 -0.41
CA GLY A 161 -6.91 13.40 0.10
C GLY A 161 -6.70 12.15 0.99
N ASP A 162 -6.07 12.32 2.14
CA ASP A 162 -5.82 11.25 3.10
C ASP A 162 -7.01 11.01 4.06
N GLN A 163 -8.18 11.58 3.77
CA GLN A 163 -9.36 11.37 4.61
C GLN A 163 -9.82 9.92 4.53
N PHE A 164 -10.28 9.43 5.67
CA PHE A 164 -10.90 8.12 5.80
C PHE A 164 -12.05 8.18 6.79
N TYR A 165 -13.01 7.27 6.63
CA TYR A 165 -13.91 6.93 7.71
C TYR A 165 -13.23 5.91 8.62
N GLY A 166 -13.39 6.11 9.92
CA GLY A 166 -12.83 5.23 10.93
C GLY A 166 -13.54 5.41 12.26
N TYR A 167 -13.26 4.54 13.21
CA TYR A 167 -13.73 4.68 14.58
C TYR A 167 -12.62 5.27 15.45
N GLY A 168 -12.99 6.11 16.40
CA GLY A 168 -12.06 6.69 17.37
C GLY A 168 -11.74 5.69 18.49
N VAL A 169 -10.52 5.76 19.03
CA VAL A 169 -10.04 4.90 20.12
C VAL A 169 -9.31 5.70 21.20
N ASP A 170 -10.01 6.60 21.86
CA ASP A 170 -9.47 7.50 22.87
C ASP A 170 -8.77 6.75 24.06
N ALA A 171 -9.18 5.51 24.38
CA ALA A 171 -8.51 4.67 25.39
C ALA A 171 -7.38 3.80 24.82
N GLY A 172 -7.03 3.98 23.55
CA GLY A 172 -6.05 3.16 22.83
C GLY A 172 -6.52 1.71 22.65
N THR A 173 -7.83 1.47 22.62
CA THR A 173 -8.42 0.13 22.55
C THR A 173 -9.40 0.04 21.38
N GLY A 174 -9.16 -0.90 20.47
CA GLY A 174 -10.11 -1.30 19.45
C GLY A 174 -10.87 -2.57 19.84
N ALA A 175 -12.06 -2.75 19.28
CA ALA A 175 -12.88 -3.91 19.54
C ALA A 175 -13.73 -4.32 18.34
N PHE A 176 -13.97 -5.63 18.24
CA PHE A 176 -15.03 -6.22 17.43
C PHE A 176 -16.12 -6.80 18.32
N LEU A 177 -17.38 -6.52 17.98
CA LEU A 177 -18.56 -7.12 18.58
C LEU A 177 -19.73 -7.19 17.59
N ASP A 178 -20.70 -8.07 17.85
CA ASP A 178 -22.00 -8.03 17.17
C ASP A 178 -22.90 -6.94 17.74
N ALA A 179 -23.71 -6.31 16.88
CA ALA A 179 -24.64 -5.25 17.26
C ALA A 179 -25.59 -5.61 18.41
N ASP A 180 -25.98 -6.88 18.56
CA ASP A 180 -26.85 -7.32 19.66
C ASP A 180 -26.16 -7.18 21.03
N GLN A 181 -24.82 -7.18 21.07
CA GLN A 181 -24.03 -7.13 22.29
C GLN A 181 -23.74 -5.71 22.75
N ASN A 182 -23.96 -4.72 21.88
CA ASN A 182 -23.64 -3.32 22.12
C ASN A 182 -24.30 -2.75 23.38
N GLN A 183 -25.56 -3.15 23.64
CA GLN A 183 -26.31 -2.75 24.84
C GLN A 183 -25.69 -3.23 26.17
N TYR A 184 -24.69 -4.12 26.13
CA TYR A 184 -24.03 -4.66 27.31
C TYR A 184 -22.63 -4.06 27.54
N LEU A 185 -22.14 -3.17 26.67
CA LEU A 185 -20.82 -2.56 26.82
C LEU A 185 -20.68 -1.74 28.10
N ASP A 186 -21.76 -1.10 28.56
CA ASP A 186 -21.75 -0.33 29.82
C ASP A 186 -21.40 -1.19 31.06
N LYS A 187 -21.49 -2.52 30.95
CA LYS A 187 -21.02 -3.44 32.01
C LYS A 187 -19.50 -3.42 32.19
N LEU A 188 -18.75 -2.99 31.17
CA LEU A 188 -17.29 -2.99 31.16
C LEU A 188 -16.69 -1.64 31.59
N ALA A 189 -17.50 -0.60 31.79
CA ALA A 189 -17.02 0.77 31.95
C ALA A 189 -16.01 0.97 33.12
N ASP A 190 -16.11 0.14 34.16
CA ASP A 190 -15.22 0.17 35.33
C ASP A 190 -14.22 -1.01 35.36
N GLU A 191 -14.20 -1.85 34.33
CA GLU A 191 -13.36 -3.05 34.26
C GLU A 191 -12.09 -2.81 33.42
N ALA A 192 -10.95 -3.26 33.93
CA ALA A 192 -9.75 -3.36 33.10
C ALA A 192 -9.96 -4.43 32.02
N LEU A 193 -10.05 -4.00 30.76
CA LEU A 193 -10.24 -4.91 29.63
C LEU A 193 -9.04 -5.84 29.43
N PHE A 194 -7.84 -5.37 29.72
CA PHE A 194 -6.62 -6.18 29.65
C PHE A 194 -6.16 -6.57 31.05
N ASP A 195 -5.60 -7.78 31.17
CA ASP A 195 -5.03 -8.26 32.44
C ASP A 195 -3.74 -7.52 32.85
N GLY A 196 -3.18 -6.71 31.94
CA GLY A 196 -1.97 -5.91 32.12
C GLY A 196 -0.69 -6.73 32.24
N THR A 197 -0.75 -8.06 32.11
CA THR A 197 0.41 -8.94 32.30
C THR A 197 1.15 -9.09 30.98
N ARG A 198 2.31 -8.44 30.87
CA ARG A 198 3.22 -8.62 29.73
C ARG A 198 4.19 -9.76 30.00
N ILE A 199 4.17 -10.78 29.14
CA ILE A 199 5.17 -11.84 29.10
C ILE A 199 6.31 -11.38 28.18
N PRO A 200 7.56 -11.26 28.67
CA PRO A 200 8.69 -10.90 27.82
C PRO A 200 8.84 -11.84 26.62
N GLY A 201 8.95 -11.28 25.42
CA GLY A 201 9.09 -12.04 24.17
C GLY A 201 7.77 -12.55 23.57
N ASP A 202 6.63 -12.29 24.21
CA ASP A 202 5.31 -12.49 23.61
C ASP A 202 4.68 -11.15 23.22
N PRO A 203 4.66 -10.79 21.92
CA PRO A 203 4.15 -9.49 21.48
C PRO A 203 2.63 -9.32 21.62
N PHE A 204 1.90 -10.39 21.98
CA PHE A 204 0.44 -10.34 22.16
C PHE A 204 0.01 -10.38 23.64
N SER A 205 0.94 -10.62 24.57
CA SER A 205 0.61 -10.77 25.99
C SER A 205 0.16 -9.43 26.58
N GLY A 206 -1.07 -9.38 27.08
CA GLY A 206 -1.67 -8.17 27.64
C GLY A 206 -2.14 -7.14 26.61
N GLU A 207 -2.13 -7.49 25.31
CA GLU A 207 -2.51 -6.60 24.21
C GLU A 207 -3.93 -6.87 23.68
N TRP A 208 -4.62 -7.89 24.19
CA TRP A 208 -5.96 -8.26 23.76
C TRP A 208 -6.73 -8.97 24.87
N ALA A 209 -8.06 -9.05 24.70
CA ALA A 209 -8.94 -9.78 25.59
C ALA A 209 -10.23 -10.24 24.90
N GLU A 210 -10.72 -11.41 25.29
CA GLU A 210 -12.10 -11.84 25.04
C GLU A 210 -12.94 -11.58 26.29
N ARG A 211 -14.13 -10.99 26.13
CA ARG A 211 -15.10 -10.78 27.22
C ARG A 211 -16.49 -11.24 26.80
N VAL A 212 -17.10 -12.09 27.62
CA VAL A 212 -18.49 -12.52 27.45
C VAL A 212 -19.40 -11.44 28.02
N LEU A 213 -20.28 -10.89 27.18
CA LEU A 213 -21.20 -9.81 27.53
C LEU A 213 -22.62 -10.33 27.82
N ALA A 214 -22.98 -11.44 27.18
CA ALA A 214 -24.28 -12.09 27.31
C ALA A 214 -24.13 -13.60 27.49
N GLU A 215 -24.07 -14.04 28.75
CA GLU A 215 -23.92 -15.46 29.16
C GLU A 215 -24.89 -16.42 28.45
N LYS A 216 -26.14 -16.01 28.26
CA LYS A 216 -27.18 -16.88 27.66
C LYS A 216 -26.93 -17.19 26.19
N THR A 217 -26.39 -16.24 25.44
CA THR A 217 -26.13 -16.39 24.00
C THR A 217 -24.67 -16.70 23.71
N GLY A 218 -23.79 -16.60 24.72
CA GLY A 218 -22.34 -16.59 24.53
C GLY A 218 -21.85 -15.34 23.80
N GLY A 219 -22.70 -14.30 23.69
CA GLY A 219 -22.35 -13.07 22.98
C GLY A 219 -21.17 -12.39 23.64
N ASN A 220 -20.16 -12.06 22.84
CA ASN A 220 -18.87 -11.61 23.32
C ASN A 220 -18.34 -10.39 22.56
N LEU A 221 -17.19 -9.93 23.06
CA LEU A 221 -16.35 -8.84 22.59
C LEU A 221 -14.95 -9.42 22.42
N ILE A 222 -14.27 -9.07 21.33
CA ILE A 222 -12.83 -9.24 21.20
C ILE A 222 -12.20 -7.85 21.16
N ALA A 223 -11.48 -7.48 22.22
CA ALA A 223 -10.78 -6.22 22.37
C ALA A 223 -9.28 -6.40 22.14
N PHE A 224 -8.61 -5.37 21.62
CA PHE A 224 -7.19 -5.34 21.30
C PHE A 224 -6.65 -3.92 21.39
N SER A 225 -5.37 -3.76 21.71
CA SER A 225 -4.72 -2.45 21.71
C SER A 225 -4.61 -1.89 20.29
N SER A 226 -4.63 -0.57 20.16
CA SER A 226 -4.67 0.11 18.87
C SER A 226 -3.32 0.70 18.46
N GLY A 227 -2.35 -0.13 18.04
CA GLY A 227 -1.10 0.36 17.45
C GLY A 227 -0.40 1.48 18.24
N TYR A 228 -0.45 2.71 17.72
CA TYR A 228 0.12 3.92 18.35
C TYR A 228 -0.68 4.48 19.54
N GLY A 229 -1.83 3.89 19.85
CA GLY A 229 -2.73 4.30 20.92
C GLY A 229 -3.90 5.12 20.38
N ASP A 230 -4.21 6.21 21.08
CA ASP A 230 -5.29 7.15 20.75
C ASP A 230 -5.22 7.62 19.29
N GLY A 231 -6.38 7.66 18.63
CA GLY A 231 -6.50 8.05 17.24
C GLY A 231 -7.82 7.63 16.63
N ARG A 232 -7.88 7.72 15.30
CA ARG A 232 -9.00 7.25 14.50
C ARG A 232 -8.47 6.28 13.47
N TYR A 233 -9.09 5.10 13.36
CA TYR A 233 -8.56 4.03 12.52
C TYR A 233 -9.61 3.50 11.54
N PRO A 234 -9.25 3.33 10.25
CA PRO A 234 -10.14 2.78 9.26
C PRO A 234 -10.23 1.25 9.37
N SER A 235 -11.36 0.71 8.93
CA SER A 235 -11.51 -0.72 8.68
C SER A 235 -11.83 -0.98 7.21
N TYR A 236 -11.53 -2.19 6.73
CA TYR A 236 -11.70 -2.58 5.34
C TYR A 236 -12.29 -3.99 5.23
N TRP A 237 -13.28 -4.15 4.36
CA TRP A 237 -13.81 -5.45 3.96
C TRP A 237 -12.93 -6.06 2.88
N GLY A 238 -12.43 -7.27 3.12
CA GLY A 238 -11.91 -8.13 2.06
C GLY A 238 -13.06 -8.89 1.44
N LEU A 239 -13.17 -8.86 0.11
CA LEU A 239 -14.27 -9.45 -0.66
C LEU A 239 -13.76 -10.55 -1.60
N ASP A 240 -14.59 -11.58 -1.82
CA ASP A 240 -14.37 -12.57 -2.87
C ASP A 240 -14.86 -12.08 -4.25
N GLU A 241 -14.67 -12.90 -5.28
CA GLU A 241 -15.07 -12.61 -6.67
C GLU A 241 -16.58 -12.33 -6.84
N ARG A 242 -17.40 -12.73 -5.86
CA ARG A 242 -18.85 -12.50 -5.86
C ARG A 242 -19.24 -11.24 -5.09
N GLY A 243 -18.28 -10.56 -4.46
CA GLY A 243 -18.49 -9.39 -3.61
C GLY A 243 -18.96 -9.75 -2.18
N ASP A 244 -18.87 -11.02 -1.78
CA ASP A 244 -19.17 -11.44 -0.41
C ASP A 244 -17.98 -11.13 0.49
N ALA A 245 -18.25 -10.70 1.73
CA ALA A 245 -17.20 -10.49 2.72
C ALA A 245 -16.54 -11.79 3.17
N VAL A 246 -15.22 -11.84 3.06
CA VAL A 246 -14.37 -12.95 3.55
C VAL A 246 -13.62 -12.56 4.81
N CYS A 247 -13.34 -11.27 5.01
CA CYS A 247 -12.78 -10.75 6.25
C CYS A 247 -13.08 -9.24 6.44
N LEU A 248 -12.90 -8.77 7.67
CA LEU A 248 -12.84 -7.35 8.04
C LEU A 248 -11.49 -7.09 8.69
N VAL A 249 -10.77 -6.06 8.27
CA VAL A 249 -9.47 -5.68 8.83
C VAL A 249 -9.51 -4.25 9.35
N THR A 250 -9.15 -4.02 10.61
CA THR A 250 -8.76 -2.67 11.08
C THR A 250 -7.26 -2.49 10.90
N ASP A 251 -6.89 -1.35 10.30
CA ASP A 251 -5.50 -0.93 10.11
C ASP A 251 -5.11 0.13 11.14
N PHE A 252 -4.07 -0.14 11.93
CA PHE A 252 -3.55 0.82 12.91
C PHE A 252 -2.43 1.72 12.36
N GLY A 253 -2.12 1.62 11.07
CA GLY A 253 -1.19 2.53 10.39
C GLY A 253 0.29 2.27 10.69
N LEU A 254 0.63 1.10 11.21
CA LEU A 254 2.02 0.72 11.52
C LEU A 254 2.77 0.20 10.30
N LEU A 255 2.09 -0.47 9.37
CA LEU A 255 2.72 -1.18 8.27
C LEU A 255 2.69 -0.35 6.98
N VAL A 256 3.88 -0.02 6.48
CA VAL A 256 4.15 0.62 5.20
C VAL A 256 4.88 -0.41 4.31
N ASP A 257 4.60 -0.49 3.02
CA ASP A 257 5.09 -1.60 2.17
C ASP A 257 6.62 -1.51 1.83
N HIS A 258 7.37 -2.63 1.80
CA HIS A 258 8.84 -2.73 1.54
C HIS A 258 9.26 -4.08 0.91
N PRO A 259 10.33 -4.18 0.04
CA PRO A 259 11.36 -3.18 -0.31
C PRO A 259 11.07 -2.27 -1.48
N GLY A 260 9.90 -2.44 -2.05
CA GLY A 260 9.52 -1.71 -3.23
C GLY A 260 8.07 -1.93 -3.54
N VAL A 261 7.52 -1.00 -4.28
CA VAL A 261 6.18 -1.14 -4.84
C VAL A 261 6.29 -1.88 -6.16
N SER A 262 5.46 -2.89 -6.39
CA SER A 262 5.43 -3.65 -7.64
C SER A 262 4.04 -3.72 -8.24
N PHE A 263 3.95 -3.78 -9.57
CA PHE A 263 2.69 -3.93 -10.29
C PHE A 263 2.93 -4.47 -11.71
N SER A 264 1.87 -4.97 -12.35
CA SER A 264 1.94 -5.50 -13.71
C SER A 264 0.98 -4.80 -14.66
N LEU A 265 1.41 -4.60 -15.91
CA LEU A 265 0.61 -4.00 -16.98
C LEU A 265 0.46 -5.00 -18.13
N THR A 266 -0.76 -5.30 -18.56
CA THR A 266 -1.00 -6.13 -19.76
C THR A 266 -0.97 -5.28 -21.03
N GLY A 267 -0.53 -5.84 -22.15
CA GLY A 267 -0.59 -5.19 -23.46
C GLY A 267 0.37 -4.00 -23.62
N ALA A 268 1.53 -4.03 -22.97
CA ALA A 268 2.51 -2.95 -23.01
C ALA A 268 3.02 -2.61 -24.44
N PHE A 269 2.97 -3.57 -25.37
CA PHE A 269 3.33 -3.36 -26.78
C PHE A 269 2.18 -2.81 -27.65
N CYS A 270 0.94 -2.93 -27.17
CA CYS A 270 -0.26 -2.54 -27.91
C CYS A 270 -0.84 -1.20 -27.47
N ARG A 271 -0.31 -0.62 -26.39
CA ARG A 271 -0.78 0.66 -25.85
C ARG A 271 -0.29 1.86 -26.70
N PRO A 272 -1.05 2.96 -26.74
CA PRO A 272 -0.55 4.22 -27.27
C PRO A 272 0.70 4.71 -26.51
N PRO A 273 1.65 5.39 -27.19
CA PRO A 273 2.80 6.01 -26.54
C PRO A 273 2.36 7.04 -25.50
N GLY A 274 3.03 7.03 -24.36
CA GLY A 274 2.88 8.07 -23.35
C GLY A 274 2.90 7.54 -21.92
N GLU A 275 2.39 8.38 -21.02
CA GLU A 275 2.40 8.18 -19.58
C GLU A 275 1.64 6.92 -19.15
N VAL A 276 2.20 6.24 -18.17
CA VAL A 276 1.57 5.18 -17.39
C VAL A 276 1.10 5.79 -16.07
N ARG A 277 -0.19 5.66 -15.79
CA ARG A 277 -0.78 6.00 -14.49
C ARG A 277 -0.96 4.74 -13.68
N HIS A 278 -0.36 4.72 -12.50
CA HIS A 278 -0.46 3.62 -11.56
C HIS A 278 -0.12 4.10 -10.15
N ARG A 279 -0.90 3.67 -9.14
CA ARG A 279 -0.75 4.10 -7.73
C ARG A 279 0.65 3.86 -7.17
N ALA A 280 1.27 2.73 -7.51
CA ALA A 280 2.66 2.43 -7.13
C ALA A 280 3.66 3.51 -7.60
N LEU A 281 3.47 4.05 -8.81
CA LEU A 281 4.34 5.10 -9.33
C LEU A 281 4.11 6.42 -8.59
N GLU A 282 2.87 6.71 -8.21
CA GLU A 282 2.52 7.90 -7.42
C GLU A 282 3.12 7.84 -6.01
N LEU A 283 3.05 6.69 -5.34
CA LEU A 283 3.69 6.43 -4.04
C LEU A 283 5.22 6.58 -4.10
N ALA A 284 5.82 6.21 -5.23
CA ALA A 284 7.25 6.33 -5.46
C ALA A 284 7.68 7.74 -5.95
N ASP A 285 6.74 8.66 -6.16
CA ASP A 285 6.97 9.97 -6.80
C ASP A 285 7.65 9.83 -8.18
N LEU A 286 7.17 8.87 -8.98
CA LEU A 286 7.66 8.53 -10.31
C LEU A 286 6.63 8.81 -11.40
N VAL A 287 7.12 9.36 -12.50
CA VAL A 287 6.49 9.32 -13.81
C VAL A 287 7.08 8.15 -14.57
N MET A 288 6.23 7.30 -15.11
CA MET A 288 6.61 6.24 -16.05
C MET A 288 5.99 6.55 -17.40
N GLU A 289 6.74 6.40 -18.48
CA GLU A 289 6.20 6.44 -19.84
C GLU A 289 6.63 5.19 -20.60
N ILE A 290 5.77 4.75 -21.52
CA ILE A 290 6.08 3.69 -22.48
C ILE A 290 5.93 4.27 -23.88
N ILE A 291 6.96 4.13 -24.71
CA ILE A 291 6.97 4.58 -26.11
C ILE A 291 7.53 3.48 -27.03
N PRO A 292 7.23 3.52 -28.34
CA PRO A 292 7.85 2.63 -29.32
C PRO A 292 9.37 2.71 -29.31
N GLY A 293 10.04 1.55 -29.41
CA GLY A 293 11.49 1.47 -29.58
C GLY A 293 11.93 1.56 -31.04
N GLN A 294 13.22 1.32 -31.28
CA GLN A 294 13.82 1.39 -32.62
C GLN A 294 13.42 0.23 -33.53
N SER A 295 13.17 -0.95 -32.96
CA SER A 295 12.67 -2.10 -33.69
C SER A 295 11.17 -2.00 -33.78
N ALA A 296 10.69 -1.39 -34.87
CA ALA A 296 9.27 -1.27 -35.17
C ALA A 296 8.60 -2.64 -35.02
N ASP A 297 7.68 -2.76 -34.05
CA ASP A 297 6.90 -3.94 -33.64
C ASP A 297 7.43 -4.78 -32.46
N ARG A 298 8.74 -4.80 -32.18
CA ARG A 298 9.33 -5.74 -31.20
C ARG A 298 10.05 -5.09 -30.03
N SER A 299 10.14 -3.76 -30.03
CA SER A 299 10.72 -3.04 -28.91
C SER A 299 9.87 -1.89 -28.41
N ILE A 300 9.93 -1.71 -27.10
CA ILE A 300 9.40 -0.54 -26.39
C ILE A 300 10.50 0.06 -25.54
N ILE A 301 10.45 1.36 -25.31
CA ILE A 301 11.26 2.04 -24.33
C ILE A 301 10.39 2.27 -23.11
N VAL A 302 10.85 1.75 -21.97
CA VAL A 302 10.27 2.03 -20.66
C VAL A 302 11.14 3.07 -20.00
N GLY A 303 10.55 4.22 -19.68
CA GLY A 303 11.26 5.31 -18.99
C GLY A 303 10.61 5.63 -17.65
N PHE A 304 11.47 5.89 -16.67
CA PHE A 304 11.14 6.35 -15.33
C PHE A 304 11.79 7.71 -15.10
N LEU A 305 11.08 8.59 -14.40
CA LEU A 305 11.51 9.93 -14.06
C LEU A 305 10.99 10.29 -12.67
N GLY A 306 11.86 10.79 -11.81
CA GLY A 306 11.53 11.22 -10.46
C GLY A 306 12.68 10.91 -9.50
N PRO A 307 12.53 11.14 -8.20
CA PRO A 307 13.63 10.96 -7.24
C PRO A 307 14.16 9.52 -7.18
N LYS A 308 13.34 8.52 -7.56
CA LYS A 308 13.61 7.08 -7.45
C LYS A 308 13.75 6.37 -8.80
N ALA A 309 13.99 7.10 -9.89
CA ALA A 309 13.99 6.48 -11.21
C ALA A 309 15.11 5.44 -11.39
N ASP A 310 16.25 5.65 -10.74
CA ASP A 310 17.39 4.72 -10.77
C ASP A 310 17.14 3.40 -10.03
N SER A 311 16.13 3.35 -9.15
CA SER A 311 15.75 2.17 -8.39
C SER A 311 14.55 1.42 -9.00
N ALA A 312 13.97 1.96 -10.07
CA ALA A 312 12.90 1.33 -10.82
C ALA A 312 13.44 0.37 -11.88
N ASN A 313 12.82 -0.79 -12.00
CA ASN A 313 13.13 -1.81 -13.00
C ASN A 313 11.83 -2.35 -13.61
N ALA A 314 11.93 -2.82 -14.85
CA ALA A 314 10.84 -3.45 -15.57
C ALA A 314 11.30 -4.77 -16.20
N SER A 315 10.44 -5.78 -16.16
CA SER A 315 10.66 -7.10 -16.75
C SER A 315 9.36 -7.61 -17.38
N PHE A 316 9.46 -8.54 -18.33
CA PHE A 316 8.29 -9.15 -18.96
C PHE A 316 8.02 -10.51 -18.37
N GLU A 317 6.75 -10.84 -18.20
CA GLU A 317 6.25 -12.12 -17.74
C GLU A 317 5.11 -12.58 -18.66
N ASP A 318 4.95 -13.88 -18.83
CA ASP A 318 3.79 -14.46 -19.50
C ASP A 318 2.57 -14.54 -18.57
N ASP A 319 1.46 -15.08 -19.06
CA ASP A 319 0.22 -15.21 -18.28
C ASP A 319 0.31 -16.20 -17.11
N SER A 320 1.32 -17.08 -17.12
CA SER A 320 1.63 -17.98 -16.00
C SER A 320 2.54 -17.34 -14.95
N GLY A 321 3.07 -16.15 -15.22
CA GLY A 321 4.02 -15.43 -14.37
C GLY A 321 5.48 -15.84 -14.58
N GLU A 322 5.78 -16.61 -15.64
CA GLU A 322 7.16 -16.96 -15.99
C GLU A 322 7.83 -15.79 -16.72
N GLN A 323 9.07 -15.47 -16.34
CA GLN A 323 9.80 -14.35 -16.90
C GLN A 323 10.16 -14.61 -18.38
N ILE A 324 9.80 -13.66 -19.25
CA ILE A 324 10.12 -13.69 -20.67
C ILE A 324 11.48 -13.03 -20.88
N ASP A 325 12.35 -13.71 -21.64
CA ASP A 325 13.65 -13.20 -22.00
C ASP A 325 13.54 -11.96 -22.90
N SER A 326 14.15 -10.87 -22.47
CA SER A 326 14.17 -9.59 -23.19
C SER A 326 15.57 -8.98 -23.11
N GLY A 327 16.09 -8.52 -24.24
CA GLY A 327 17.38 -7.84 -24.34
C GLY A 327 17.26 -6.33 -24.34
N TYR A 328 18.40 -5.64 -24.26
CA TYR A 328 18.51 -4.18 -24.39
C TYR A 328 19.22 -3.79 -25.69
N THR A 329 18.94 -2.60 -26.22
CA THR A 329 19.69 -1.98 -27.33
C THR A 329 20.66 -0.90 -26.82
N ASP A 330 21.22 -0.10 -27.72
CA ASP A 330 22.02 1.10 -27.42
C ASP A 330 21.27 2.15 -26.57
N ILE A 331 19.94 2.06 -26.43
CA ILE A 331 19.17 2.95 -25.55
C ILE A 331 19.11 2.33 -24.15
N ASN A 332 20.12 2.64 -23.35
CA ASN A 332 20.11 2.44 -21.90
C ASN A 332 20.79 3.64 -21.27
N VAL A 333 19.98 4.60 -20.84
CA VAL A 333 20.49 5.87 -20.32
C VAL A 333 19.84 6.14 -18.98
N SER A 334 20.68 6.49 -18.02
CA SER A 334 20.26 6.95 -16.71
C SER A 334 21.11 8.13 -16.28
N GLY A 335 20.60 8.89 -15.33
CA GLY A 335 21.34 10.02 -14.78
C GLY A 335 20.54 10.77 -13.74
N SER A 336 21.19 11.72 -13.09
CA SER A 336 20.58 12.57 -12.08
C SER A 336 20.94 14.04 -12.28
N HIS A 337 20.02 14.92 -11.90
CA HIS A 337 20.21 16.36 -11.93
C HIS A 337 19.48 17.02 -10.76
N GLY A 338 20.24 17.37 -9.71
CA GLY A 338 19.67 17.78 -8.42
C GLY A 338 18.99 16.59 -7.73
N GLU A 339 17.75 16.77 -7.29
CA GLU A 339 16.95 15.73 -6.61
C GLU A 339 16.20 14.77 -7.55
N LEU A 340 16.31 14.96 -8.87
CA LEU A 340 15.65 14.11 -9.85
C LEU A 340 16.64 13.12 -10.46
N SER A 341 16.22 11.87 -10.59
CA SER A 341 16.84 10.87 -11.45
C SER A 341 15.93 10.54 -12.64
N TYR A 342 16.51 9.95 -13.67
CA TYR A 342 15.81 9.36 -14.78
C TYR A 342 16.52 8.10 -15.23
N SER A 343 15.75 7.13 -15.72
CA SER A 343 16.25 5.87 -16.24
C SER A 343 15.34 5.45 -17.37
N TYR A 344 15.87 5.23 -18.57
CA TYR A 344 15.11 4.69 -19.68
C TYR A 344 15.88 3.61 -20.40
N ARG A 345 15.15 2.53 -20.69
CA ARG A 345 15.71 1.31 -21.28
C ARG A 345 14.82 0.85 -22.41
N GLU A 346 15.42 0.60 -23.56
CA GLU A 346 14.75 -0.12 -24.63
C GLU A 346 14.77 -1.60 -24.33
N HIS A 347 13.60 -2.21 -24.30
CA HIS A 347 13.43 -3.65 -24.19
C HIS A 347 13.04 -4.24 -25.53
N VAL A 348 13.76 -5.27 -25.97
CA VAL A 348 13.53 -5.97 -27.23
C VAL A 348 13.13 -7.41 -26.94
N LEU A 349 11.96 -7.80 -27.45
CA LEU A 349 11.48 -9.17 -27.34
C LEU A 349 12.25 -10.12 -28.27
N SER A 350 12.37 -11.37 -27.82
CA SER A 350 12.89 -12.45 -28.64
C SER A 350 12.10 -12.59 -29.96
N PRO A 351 12.75 -12.88 -31.11
CA PRO A 351 12.06 -13.13 -32.38
C PRO A 351 11.07 -14.30 -32.35
N LYS A 352 11.09 -15.12 -31.30
CA LYS A 352 10.17 -16.24 -31.10
C LYS A 352 8.79 -15.80 -30.59
N VAL A 353 8.67 -14.60 -30.03
CA VAL A 353 7.41 -14.06 -29.52
C VAL A 353 6.55 -13.56 -30.68
N THR A 354 5.34 -14.07 -30.81
CA THR A 354 4.44 -13.72 -31.91
C THR A 354 3.68 -12.41 -31.65
N GLU A 355 2.90 -11.95 -32.62
CA GLU A 355 2.00 -10.79 -32.44
C GLU A 355 0.86 -11.06 -31.47
N GLN A 356 0.34 -12.29 -31.47
CA GLN A 356 -0.75 -12.68 -30.58
C GLN A 356 -0.28 -12.72 -29.12
N ASP A 357 0.91 -13.28 -28.88
CA ASP A 357 1.51 -13.35 -27.54
C ASP A 357 1.74 -11.94 -26.95
N ARG A 358 2.12 -10.96 -27.78
CA ARG A 358 2.44 -9.58 -27.35
C ARG A 358 1.28 -8.86 -26.65
N ALA A 359 0.03 -9.22 -26.95
CA ALA A 359 -1.13 -8.64 -26.29
C ALA A 359 -1.33 -9.19 -24.85
N GLU A 360 -0.87 -10.41 -24.62
CA GLU A 360 -1.04 -11.17 -23.37
C GLU A 360 0.17 -11.00 -22.43
N ILE A 361 1.32 -10.58 -22.96
CA ILE A 361 2.51 -10.28 -22.15
C ILE A 361 2.24 -9.20 -21.10
N ARG A 362 2.67 -9.50 -19.87
CA ARG A 362 2.65 -8.57 -18.73
C ARG A 362 4.00 -7.91 -18.56
N LEU A 363 4.01 -6.59 -18.49
CA LEU A 363 5.16 -5.80 -18.05
C LEU A 363 5.08 -5.64 -16.54
N ARG A 364 5.92 -6.38 -15.82
CA ARG A 364 6.08 -6.22 -14.38
C ARG A 364 7.04 -5.07 -14.09
N VAL A 365 6.64 -4.18 -13.21
CA VAL A 365 7.41 -3.04 -12.74
C VAL A 365 7.68 -3.21 -11.26
N TYR A 366 8.91 -2.94 -10.86
CA TYR A 366 9.34 -2.95 -9.47
C TYR A 366 10.12 -1.66 -9.19
N VAL A 367 9.76 -0.95 -8.12
CA VAL A 367 10.47 0.26 -7.69
C VAL A 367 10.99 0.06 -6.30
N ALA A 368 12.30 -0.07 -6.14
CA ALA A 368 12.89 -0.09 -4.81
C ALA A 368 12.72 1.28 -4.13
N LEU A 369 12.16 1.28 -2.93
CA LEU A 369 12.12 2.45 -2.07
C LEU A 369 13.45 2.47 -1.28
N PRO A 370 14.13 3.63 -1.14
CA PRO A 370 15.39 3.68 -0.42
C PRO A 370 15.19 3.19 1.01
N ALA A 371 16.14 2.39 1.51
CA ALA A 371 16.28 2.18 2.94
C ALA A 371 16.48 3.56 3.60
N CYS A 372 15.72 3.85 4.65
CA CYS A 372 15.94 5.04 5.45
C CYS A 372 17.42 5.08 5.87
N PRO A 373 18.17 6.19 5.67
CA PRO A 373 19.53 6.25 6.14
C PRO A 373 19.51 6.07 7.66
N MET A 374 20.08 4.95 8.12
CA MET A 374 20.26 4.64 9.53
C MET A 374 20.78 5.89 10.26
N PRO A 375 20.17 6.33 11.38
CA PRO A 375 20.75 7.40 12.16
C PRO A 375 22.16 6.98 12.58
N VAL A 376 23.16 7.74 12.13
CA VAL A 376 24.56 7.53 12.50
C VAL A 376 24.63 7.54 14.02
N ALA A 377 25.00 6.40 14.61
CA ALA A 377 25.20 6.29 16.05
C ALA A 377 26.09 7.45 16.52
N ARG A 378 25.56 8.32 17.39
CA ARG A 378 26.38 9.35 18.04
C ARG A 378 27.54 8.63 18.74
N PRO A 379 28.79 9.04 18.53
CA PRO A 379 29.90 8.44 19.27
C PRO A 379 29.65 8.68 20.76
N THR A 380 29.66 7.59 21.52
CA THR A 380 29.64 7.62 22.99
C THR A 380 30.91 8.32 23.48
N GLY A 381 30.82 9.63 23.67
CA GLY A 381 31.90 10.49 24.11
C GLY A 381 31.89 10.68 25.62
N SER A 382 32.85 10.02 26.27
CA SER A 382 33.55 10.40 27.52
C SER A 382 32.72 10.71 28.78
N SER A 383 32.85 9.81 29.77
CA SER A 383 32.65 10.08 31.19
C SER A 383 33.46 11.31 31.65
N PRO A 384 32.92 12.19 32.50
CA PRO A 384 33.72 13.24 33.13
C PRO A 384 34.65 12.62 34.19
N PRO A 385 35.88 13.13 34.36
CA PRO A 385 36.76 12.68 35.44
C PRO A 385 36.21 13.15 36.80
N THR A 386 36.48 12.31 37.79
CA THR A 386 36.16 12.40 39.23
C THR A 386 36.31 13.76 39.88
#